data_AF-A0A2I0BG93-F1
#
_entry.id   AF-A0A2I0BG93-F1
#
_cell.length_a   1.000
_cell.length_b   1.000
_cell.length_c   1.000
_cell.angle_alpha   90.00
_cell.angle_beta   90.00
_cell.angle_gamma   90.00
#
_symmetry.space_group_name_H-M   'P 1'
#
loop_
_entity.id
_entity.type
_entity.pdbx_description
1 polymer ?
#
loop_
_entity_poly.entity_id
_entity_poly.type
_entity_poly.pdbx_seq_one_letter_code
_entity_poly.pdbx_strand_id
1 'polypeptide(L)'
;MDLCSKCYRDLRLKEEQASSAKIAVEKSLSSPSHPAVAPGRCTQCRKKVGLTGFRCRCGLTFCGTHRYPEQHGCSFDFKTAGREAIARANPVVKAAKLGKI
;
A
#
# COMPACT_ATOMS: atom_id res chain seq x y z
N MET A 1 -26.04 -44.86 15.68
CA MET A 1 -26.56 -44.06 16.81
C MET A 1 -27.98 -43.62 16.47
N ASP A 2 -28.99 -44.14 17.16
CA ASP A 2 -30.39 -43.78 16.96
C ASP A 2 -30.68 -42.41 17.58
N LEU A 3 -30.29 -41.35 16.88
CA LEU A 3 -30.62 -39.98 17.29
C LEU A 3 -32.07 -39.67 16.91
N CYS A 4 -32.82 -39.08 17.85
CA CYS A 4 -34.15 -38.57 17.55
C CYS A 4 -34.07 -37.43 16.50
N SER A 5 -35.19 -37.16 15.82
CA SER A 5 -35.28 -36.16 14.75
C SER A 5 -34.79 -34.76 15.16
N LYS A 6 -34.93 -34.41 16.45
CA LYS A 6 -34.41 -33.15 17.02
C LYS A 6 -32.89 -33.18 17.19
N CYS A 7 -32.34 -34.22 17.81
CA CYS A 7 -30.90 -34.35 18.03
C CYS A 7 -30.12 -34.51 16.72
N TYR A 8 -30.69 -35.12 15.69
CA TYR A 8 -30.09 -35.18 14.37
C TYR A 8 -29.99 -33.80 13.70
N ARG A 9 -31.01 -32.95 13.86
CA ARG A 9 -31.02 -31.58 13.34
C ARG A 9 -29.97 -30.71 14.03
N ASP A 10 -29.85 -30.82 15.35
CA ASP A 10 -28.87 -30.05 16.12
C ASP A 10 -27.43 -30.44 15.78
N LEU A 11 -27.18 -31.74 15.53
CA LEU A 11 -25.88 -32.22 15.06
C LEU A 11 -25.53 -31.63 13.70
N ARG A 12 -26.48 -31.59 12.76
CA ARG A 12 -26.29 -31.00 11.44
C ARG A 12 -25.95 -29.51 11.50
N LEU A 13 -26.69 -28.74 12.31
CA LEU A 13 -26.40 -27.32 12.52
C LEU A 13 -25.00 -27.10 13.11
N LYS A 14 -24.53 -27.99 13.98
CA LYS A 14 -23.18 -27.93 14.57
C LYS A 14 -22.08 -28.29 13.57
N GLU A 15 -22.34 -29.24 12.67
CA GLU A 15 -21.44 -29.59 11.55
C GLU A 15 -21.31 -28.42 10.55
N GLU A 16 -22.42 -27.75 10.22
CA GLU A 16 -22.45 -26.58 9.32
C GLU A 16 -21.74 -25.34 9.92
N GLN A 17 -21.89 -25.12 11.22
CA GLN A 17 -21.14 -24.08 11.92
C GLN A 17 -19.64 -24.38 11.95
N ALA A 18 -19.27 -25.65 12.17
CA ALA A 18 -17.87 -26.07 12.16
C ALA A 18 -17.23 -25.98 10.77
N SER A 19 -17.97 -26.31 9.69
CA SER A 19 -17.47 -26.15 8.32
C SER A 19 -17.32 -24.68 7.94
N SER A 20 -18.27 -23.82 8.32
CA SER A 20 -18.19 -22.38 8.09
C SER A 20 -17.03 -21.74 8.83
N ALA A 21 -16.78 -22.13 10.09
CA ALA A 21 -15.63 -21.65 10.86
C ALA A 21 -14.28 -22.08 10.23
N LYS A 22 -14.18 -23.32 9.73
CA LYS A 22 -12.97 -23.80 9.03
C LYS A 22 -12.68 -22.98 7.78
N ILE A 23 -13.70 -22.73 6.94
CA ILE A 23 -13.55 -21.93 5.71
C ILE A 23 -13.13 -20.49 6.04
N ALA A 24 -13.69 -19.88 7.09
CA ALA A 24 -13.31 -18.54 7.52
C ALA A 24 -11.85 -18.46 8.00
N VAL A 25 -11.36 -19.49 8.69
CA VAL A 25 -9.96 -19.59 9.15
C VAL A 25 -9.02 -19.80 7.96
N GLU A 26 -9.33 -20.69 7.03
CA GLU A 26 -8.52 -20.94 5.84
C GLU A 26 -8.43 -19.69 4.93
N LYS A 27 -9.53 -18.94 4.80
CA LYS A 27 -9.55 -17.66 4.08
C LYS A 27 -8.71 -16.57 4.75
N SER A 28 -8.60 -16.62 6.08
CA SER A 28 -7.76 -15.66 6.83
C SER A 28 -6.26 -16.00 6.74
N LEU A 29 -5.92 -17.27 6.53
CA LEU A 29 -4.53 -17.75 6.40
C LEU A 29 -4.01 -17.73 4.95
N SER A 30 -4.91 -17.73 3.97
CA SER A 30 -4.60 -17.54 2.54
C SER A 30 -4.59 -16.06 2.16
N SER A 31 -3.82 -15.25 2.88
CA SER A 31 -3.38 -13.97 2.34
C SER A 31 -2.34 -14.28 1.24
N PRO A 32 -2.40 -13.67 0.05
CA PRO A 32 -1.33 -13.82 -0.93
C PRO A 32 -0.04 -13.39 -0.23
N SER A 33 0.88 -14.34 -0.04
CA SER A 33 2.22 -14.07 0.45
C SER A 33 2.84 -13.08 -0.52
N HIS A 34 2.79 -11.79 -0.16
CA HIS A 34 3.63 -10.79 -0.77
C HIS A 34 5.04 -11.38 -0.75
N PRO A 35 5.74 -11.46 -1.91
CA PRO A 35 7.06 -12.07 -1.96
C PRO A 35 7.88 -11.40 -0.87
N ALA A 36 8.47 -12.21 0.02
CA ALA A 36 9.23 -11.73 1.16
C ALA A 36 10.20 -10.65 0.68
N VAL A 37 9.81 -9.38 0.86
CA VAL A 37 10.52 -8.25 0.28
C VAL A 37 11.85 -8.25 0.99
N ALA A 38 12.91 -8.55 0.24
CA ALA A 38 14.28 -8.54 0.75
C ALA A 38 14.46 -7.30 1.64
N PRO A 39 15.00 -7.44 2.86
CA PRO A 39 14.95 -6.38 3.84
C PRO A 39 15.62 -5.14 3.24
N GLY A 40 14.82 -4.10 2.99
CA GLY A 40 15.29 -2.88 2.39
C GLY A 40 16.49 -2.38 3.18
N ARG A 41 17.59 -2.06 2.48
CA ARG A 41 18.76 -1.40 3.07
C ARG A 41 18.84 0.00 2.51
N CYS A 42 19.36 0.93 3.31
CA CYS A 42 19.63 2.27 2.84
C CYS A 42 20.74 2.23 1.78
N THR A 43 20.55 2.87 0.63
CA THR A 43 21.59 2.90 -0.41
C THR A 43 22.83 3.70 0.00
N GLN A 44 22.65 4.73 0.84
CA GLN A 44 23.75 5.58 1.31
C GLN A 44 24.63 4.92 2.38
N CYS A 45 24.02 4.37 3.43
CA CYS A 45 24.76 3.84 4.60
C CYS A 45 24.60 2.32 4.82
N ARG A 46 23.87 1.62 3.94
CA ARG A 46 23.60 0.18 3.99
C ARG A 46 22.92 -0.33 5.28
N LYS A 47 22.50 0.59 6.17
CA LYS A 47 21.68 0.29 7.35
C LYS A 47 20.40 -0.43 6.92
N LYS A 48 20.03 -1.49 7.64
CA LYS A 48 18.77 -2.22 7.42
C LYS A 48 17.60 -1.29 7.77
N VAL A 49 16.71 -1.05 6.82
CA VAL A 49 15.53 -0.17 6.97
C VAL A 49 14.21 -0.93 7.04
N GLY A 50 14.17 -2.20 6.63
CA GLY A 50 12.98 -3.05 6.82
C GLY A 50 11.69 -2.38 6.33
N LEU A 51 10.65 -2.35 7.17
CA LEU A 51 9.37 -1.70 6.90
C LEU A 51 9.43 -0.16 6.93
N THR A 52 10.42 0.41 7.64
CA THR A 52 10.56 1.87 7.84
C THR A 52 11.45 2.55 6.79
N GLY A 53 11.68 1.87 5.66
CA GLY A 53 12.44 2.42 4.54
C GLY A 53 11.67 3.51 3.78
N PHE A 54 12.33 4.65 3.53
CA PHE A 54 11.78 5.72 2.72
C PHE A 54 12.21 5.53 1.26
N ARG A 55 11.23 5.38 0.36
CA ARG A 55 11.48 5.40 -1.08
C ARG A 55 11.58 6.84 -1.59
N CYS A 56 12.70 7.17 -2.21
CA CYS A 56 12.88 8.44 -2.91
C CYS A 56 12.30 8.37 -4.33
N ARG A 57 12.01 9.53 -4.95
CA ARG A 57 11.58 9.62 -6.36
C ARG A 57 12.62 9.06 -7.34
N CYS A 58 13.91 9.03 -6.97
CA CYS A 58 14.95 8.37 -7.76
C CYS A 58 14.88 6.83 -7.74
N GLY A 59 13.90 6.22 -7.06
CA GLY A 59 13.70 4.77 -7.01
C GLY A 59 14.50 4.05 -5.92
N LEU A 60 15.43 4.74 -5.25
CA LEU A 60 16.24 4.18 -4.17
C LEU A 60 15.54 4.25 -2.81
N THR A 61 15.99 3.40 -1.88
CA THR A 61 15.43 3.31 -0.53
C THR A 61 16.46 3.79 0.50
N PHE A 62 16.02 4.58 1.47
CA PHE A 62 16.88 5.23 2.47
C PHE A 62 16.35 5.08 3.90
N CYS A 63 17.24 5.26 4.89
CA CYS A 63 16.87 5.36 6.30
C CYS A 63 16.43 6.80 6.65
N GLY A 64 15.90 7.01 7.86
CA GLY A 64 15.42 8.34 8.29
C GLY A 64 16.44 9.47 8.14
N THR A 65 17.73 9.18 8.29
CA THR A 65 18.84 10.16 8.16
C THR A 65 19.32 10.39 6.72
N HIS A 66 18.83 9.63 5.73
CA HIS A 66 19.17 9.83 4.31
C HIS A 66 17.91 9.98 3.46
N ARG A 67 16.79 10.30 4.11
CA ARG A 67 15.48 10.43 3.49
C ARG A 67 15.43 11.59 2.50
N TYR A 68 16.13 12.68 2.81
CA TYR A 68 16.04 13.90 2.04
C TYR A 68 17.01 13.92 0.85
N PRO A 69 16.64 14.55 -0.29
CA PRO A 69 17.46 14.60 -1.51
C PRO A 69 18.88 15.14 -1.30
N GLU A 70 19.04 16.10 -0.39
CA GLU A 70 20.35 16.68 -0.05
C GLU A 70 21.30 15.69 0.63
N GLN A 71 20.77 14.68 1.32
CA GLN A 71 21.57 13.74 2.11
C GLN A 71 22.12 12.58 1.29
N HIS A 72 21.57 12.34 0.09
CA HIS A 72 22.01 11.26 -0.81
C HIS A 72 22.36 11.75 -2.22
N GLY A 73 22.43 13.06 -2.43
CA GLY A 73 22.76 13.65 -3.74
C GLY A 73 21.80 13.18 -4.83
N CYS A 74 20.49 13.33 -4.60
CA CYS A 74 19.48 12.83 -5.53
C CYS A 74 19.64 13.43 -6.93
N SER A 75 19.77 12.57 -7.94
CA SER A 75 19.86 12.97 -9.35
C SER A 75 18.50 13.24 -10.00
N PHE A 76 17.40 13.12 -9.26
CA PHE A 76 16.06 13.33 -9.77
C PHE A 76 15.75 14.83 -9.92
N ASP A 77 15.23 15.25 -11.07
CA ASP A 77 14.87 16.65 -11.33
C ASP A 77 13.51 17.02 -10.72
N PHE A 78 13.55 17.39 -9.43
CA PHE A 78 12.36 17.87 -8.71
C PHE A 78 11.79 19.19 -9.25
N LYS A 79 12.61 20.03 -9.90
CA LYS A 79 12.17 21.35 -10.38
C LYS A 79 11.25 21.19 -11.58
N THR A 80 11.69 20.41 -12.57
CA THR A 80 10.89 20.17 -13.77
C THR A 80 9.64 19.36 -13.43
N ALA A 81 9.77 18.29 -12.64
CA ALA A 81 8.64 17.49 -12.19
C ALA A 81 7.61 18.31 -11.39
N GLY A 82 8.08 19.24 -10.54
CA GLY A 82 7.21 20.14 -9.79
C GLY A 82 6.46 21.12 -10.69
N ARG A 83 7.16 21.74 -11.66
CA ARG A 83 6.55 22.68 -12.61
C ARG A 83 5.46 22.01 -13.45
N GLU A 84 5.72 20.81 -13.95
CA GLU A 84 4.75 20.08 -14.75
C GLU A 84 3.51 19.68 -13.94
N ALA A 85 3.70 19.24 -12.68
CA ALA A 85 2.59 18.92 -11.80
C ALA A 85 1.70 20.15 -11.50
N ILE A 86 2.32 21.31 -11.26
CA ILE A 86 1.59 22.56 -11.06
C ILE A 86 0.87 23.00 -12.35
N ALA A 87 1.55 22.92 -13.50
CA ALA A 87 0.95 23.27 -14.79
C ALA A 87 -0.28 22.40 -15.11
N ARG A 88 -0.20 21.10 -14.79
CA ARG A 88 -1.32 20.16 -14.94
C ARG A 88 -2.47 20.44 -13.95
N ALA A 89 -2.17 20.92 -12.75
CA ALA A 89 -3.16 21.19 -11.72
C ALA A 89 -3.82 22.57 -11.85
N ASN A 90 -3.17 23.55 -12.48
CA ASN A 90 -3.71 24.89 -12.62
C ASN A 90 -4.87 24.92 -13.64
N PRO A 91 -6.08 25.28 -13.22
CA PRO A 91 -7.20 25.45 -14.14
C PRO A 91 -6.93 26.64 -15.07
N VAL A 92 -7.30 26.49 -16.34
CA VAL A 92 -7.06 27.55 -17.35
C VAL A 92 -8.00 28.72 -17.08
N VAL A 93 -7.48 29.76 -16.45
CA VAL A 93 -8.22 31.01 -16.21
C VAL A 93 -8.29 31.79 -17.53
N LYS A 94 -9.37 31.58 -18.30
CA LYS A 94 -9.71 32.40 -19.46
C LYS A 94 -10.74 33.44 -19.04
N ALA A 95 -10.32 34.69 -18.89
CA ALA A 95 -11.25 35.80 -18.74
C ALA A 95 -11.82 36.18 -20.12
N ALA A 96 -13.14 36.41 -20.19
CA ALA A 96 -13.75 36.98 -21.38
C ALA A 96 -13.25 38.42 -21.58
N LYS A 97 -12.89 38.76 -22.82
CA LYS A 97 -12.46 40.12 -23.17
C LYS A 97 -13.67 41.06 -23.00
N LEU A 98 -13.62 41.96 -22.04
CA LEU A 98 -14.67 42.96 -21.83
C LEU A 98 -14.72 43.91 -23.03
N GLY A 99 -15.93 44.14 -23.55
CA GLY A 99 -16.18 45.12 -24.61
C GLY A 99 -15.91 46.54 -24.10
N LYS A 100 -15.35 47.39 -24.97
CA LYS A 100 -15.19 48.82 -24.67
C LYS A 100 -16.57 49.46 -24.54
N ILE A 101 -16.74 50.26 -23.48
CA ILE A 101 -17.86 51.19 -23.27
C ILE A 101 -17.64 52.40 -24.18
#